data_AF-A0A7G5BZQ1-F1
#
_entry.id   AF-A0A7G5BZQ1-F1
#
_cell.length_a   1.000
_cell.length_b   1.000
_cell.length_c   1.000
_cell.angle_alpha   90.00
_cell.angle_beta   90.00
_cell.angle_gamma   90.00
#
_symmetry.space_group_name_H-M   'P 1'
#
loop_
_entity.id
_entity.type
_entity.pdbx_description
1 polymer ?
#
loop_
_entity_poly.entity_id
_entity_poly.type
_entity_poly.pdbx_seq_one_letter_code
_entity_poly.pdbx_strand_id
1 'polypeptide(L)'
;MRKIPKLLLICIIAAMTLPASYAALAKVVSSTSDKSSTVTPSPLDSSALDVINANSIAISQQVLDKIKQSDPDNYEKNVTNYKNLLTELNVHDKFKQEIDRLLAADHKLPDLLVAYLFLYQSYGQLSDLEPMVANKESGKKWSAIFSEYANAHPVFAPRAFDSSYLEELMQTPNLNSDDIMIADRVSFAIGKPFEEIISIRLKSISWKAANADLGILYSADKLPRVQITAEQMNKYTAPGKLTEDQVAQAFVIANKAGKSADSVIEQIKAGYSEEAILAQAYSEKYE
;
A
#
# COMPACT_ATOMS: atom_id res chain seq x y z
N MET A 1 70.68 11.96 -7.42
CA MET A 1 69.98 12.47 -6.21
C MET A 1 69.10 13.62 -6.69
N ARG A 2 67.77 13.68 -6.54
CA ARG A 2 66.82 13.16 -5.56
C ARG A 2 65.58 12.58 -6.27
N LYS A 3 65.02 11.55 -5.65
CA LYS A 3 63.80 10.82 -6.05
C LYS A 3 62.58 11.50 -5.41
N ILE A 4 61.46 11.57 -6.12
CA ILE A 4 60.13 11.88 -5.56
C ILE A 4 59.13 10.84 -6.14
N PRO A 5 58.19 10.30 -5.34
CA PRO A 5 57.78 8.91 -5.43
C PRO A 5 56.50 8.67 -6.25
N LYS A 6 56.36 7.42 -6.70
CA LYS A 6 55.12 6.81 -7.16
C LYS A 6 54.15 6.75 -5.99
N LEU A 7 52.98 7.39 -6.09
CA LEU A 7 51.87 7.17 -5.18
C LEU A 7 50.83 6.29 -5.87
N LEU A 8 50.82 5.04 -5.41
CA LEU A 8 49.82 4.01 -5.61
C LEU A 8 48.67 4.34 -4.66
N LEU A 9 47.43 4.48 -5.15
CA LEU A 9 46.25 4.37 -4.30
C LEU A 9 45.21 3.51 -5.02
N ILE A 10 45.41 2.21 -4.85
CA ILE A 10 44.41 1.17 -5.06
C ILE A 10 43.72 1.01 -3.70
N CYS A 11 42.48 1.49 -3.58
CA CYS A 11 41.58 1.10 -2.49
C CYS A 11 40.54 0.14 -3.05
N ILE A 12 40.82 -1.14 -2.88
CA ILE A 12 39.88 -2.26 -3.01
C ILE A 12 38.85 -2.08 -1.89
N ILE A 13 37.59 -1.79 -2.26
CA ILE A 13 36.47 -1.94 -1.32
C ILE A 13 36.10 -3.41 -1.33
N ALA A 14 36.55 -4.10 -0.29
CA ALA A 14 36.01 -5.39 0.11
C ALA A 14 34.65 -5.16 0.77
N ALA A 15 33.57 -5.54 0.10
CA ALA A 15 32.27 -5.76 0.73
C ALA A 15 32.06 -7.28 0.82
N MET A 16 32.61 -7.87 1.87
CA MET A 16 32.14 -9.16 2.39
C MET A 16 30.93 -8.89 3.28
N THR A 17 29.74 -9.23 2.81
CA THR A 17 28.62 -9.56 3.68
C THR A 17 28.25 -11.01 3.42
N LEU A 18 28.54 -11.84 4.43
CA LEU A 18 28.18 -13.25 4.52
C LEU A 18 26.65 -13.41 4.38
N PRO A 19 26.16 -14.35 3.56
CA PRO A 19 24.81 -14.88 3.71
C PRO A 19 24.79 -15.81 4.92
N ALA A 20 24.25 -15.34 6.04
CA ALA A 20 23.84 -16.20 7.13
C ALA A 20 22.54 -16.91 6.73
N SER A 21 22.70 -18.19 6.45
CA SER A 21 21.72 -19.26 6.34
C SER A 21 20.55 -19.17 7.33
N TYR A 22 19.33 -19.36 6.82
CA TYR A 22 18.29 -20.17 7.48
C TYR A 22 17.44 -20.92 6.45
N ALA A 23 17.82 -22.17 6.20
CA ALA A 23 16.89 -23.24 5.88
C ALA A 23 16.65 -24.03 7.17
N ALA A 24 15.51 -23.85 7.82
CA ALA A 24 14.99 -24.76 8.83
C ALA A 24 13.53 -24.39 9.15
N LEU A 25 12.57 -25.06 8.51
CA LEU A 25 11.28 -25.51 9.08
C LEU A 25 10.44 -26.14 7.96
N ALA A 26 10.78 -27.37 7.61
CA ALA A 26 9.93 -28.23 6.79
C ALA A 26 10.15 -29.71 7.16
N LYS A 27 9.70 -30.11 8.35
CA LYS A 27 9.17 -31.46 8.67
C LYS A 27 8.81 -31.54 10.14
N VAL A 28 7.88 -32.47 10.45
CA VAL A 28 7.24 -32.77 11.74
C VAL A 28 5.93 -31.95 11.85
N VAL A 29 4.72 -32.46 11.61
CA VAL A 29 4.13 -33.77 11.94
C VAL A 29 3.06 -34.16 10.91
N SER A 30 3.13 -35.37 10.38
CA SER A 30 1.98 -36.11 9.87
C SER A 30 1.89 -37.42 10.66
N SER A 31 1.07 -37.42 11.70
CA SER A 31 0.60 -38.63 12.39
C SER A 31 -0.85 -38.41 12.76
N THR A 32 -1.71 -39.15 12.08
CA THR A 32 -3.16 -39.24 12.24
C THR A 32 -3.50 -40.17 13.42
N SER A 33 -4.70 -39.98 14.01
CA SER A 33 -5.40 -40.80 15.03
C SER A 33 -4.95 -40.54 16.48
N ASP A 34 -5.78 -40.22 17.48
CA ASP A 34 -7.16 -40.60 17.77
C ASP A 34 -7.81 -39.69 18.85
N LYS A 35 -9.15 -39.62 18.80
CA LYS A 35 -10.15 -39.42 19.88
C LYS A 35 -10.32 -38.06 20.62
N SER A 36 -11.48 -37.46 20.32
CA SER A 36 -12.58 -37.12 21.25
C SER A 36 -12.29 -36.27 22.50
N SER A 37 -12.78 -35.03 22.51
CA SER A 37 -13.66 -34.51 23.56
C SER A 37 -14.35 -33.23 23.12
N THR A 38 -15.68 -33.27 23.19
CA THR A 38 -16.65 -32.20 23.01
C THR A 38 -16.48 -31.12 24.08
N VAL A 39 -16.21 -29.88 23.67
CA VAL A 39 -16.59 -28.68 24.43
C VAL A 39 -17.06 -27.64 23.44
N THR A 40 -18.35 -27.32 23.51
CA THR A 40 -19.00 -26.23 22.79
C THR A 40 -18.65 -24.90 23.47
N PRO A 41 -18.16 -23.89 22.74
CA PRO A 41 -18.33 -22.50 23.13
C PRO A 41 -19.41 -21.84 22.25
N SER A 42 -20.30 -21.13 22.93
CA SER A 42 -21.35 -20.27 22.41
C SER A 42 -20.90 -19.33 21.28
N PRO A 43 -21.79 -18.99 20.32
CA PRO A 43 -21.51 -18.00 19.31
C PRO A 43 -21.65 -16.60 19.93
N LEU A 44 -20.52 -15.98 20.28
CA LEU A 44 -20.47 -14.53 20.45
C LEU A 44 -20.20 -13.91 19.08
N ASP A 45 -21.31 -13.42 18.54
CA ASP A 45 -21.47 -12.44 17.48
C ASP A 45 -20.35 -11.39 17.48
N SER A 46 -19.42 -11.48 16.52
CA SER A 46 -18.47 -10.42 16.21
C SER A 46 -18.00 -10.52 14.77
N SER A 47 -18.64 -9.73 13.91
CA SER A 47 -18.16 -9.11 12.66
C SER A 47 -19.23 -9.17 11.57
N ALA A 48 -20.27 -8.36 11.73
CA ALA A 48 -20.83 -7.70 10.57
C ALA A 48 -19.70 -6.88 9.95
N LEU A 49 -18.94 -7.48 9.04
CA LEU A 49 -18.21 -6.71 8.05
C LEU A 49 -19.31 -5.95 7.29
N ASP A 50 -19.40 -4.64 7.53
CA ASP A 50 -20.20 -3.76 6.70
C ASP A 50 -19.62 -3.82 5.28
N VAL A 51 -20.13 -4.76 4.49
CA VAL A 51 -19.98 -4.73 3.04
C VAL A 51 -20.85 -3.56 2.58
N ILE A 52 -20.29 -2.36 2.65
CA ILE A 52 -20.93 -1.16 2.15
C ILE A 52 -21.15 -1.40 0.66
N ASN A 53 -22.40 -1.37 0.21
CA ASN A 53 -22.72 -1.48 -1.21
C ASN A 53 -22.47 -0.10 -1.84
N ALA A 54 -21.79 -0.03 -2.98
CA ALA A 54 -21.56 1.24 -3.68
C ALA A 54 -22.87 2.02 -3.96
N ASN A 55 -23.99 1.31 -4.14
CA ASN A 55 -25.31 1.92 -4.32
C ASN A 55 -25.88 2.58 -3.05
N SER A 56 -25.35 2.25 -1.88
CA SER A 56 -25.76 2.83 -0.59
C SER A 56 -24.98 4.10 -0.21
N ILE A 57 -23.90 4.42 -0.93
CA ILE A 57 -23.13 5.64 -0.68
C ILE A 57 -23.91 6.85 -1.20
N ALA A 58 -24.34 7.70 -0.26
CA ALA A 58 -24.95 8.99 -0.57
C ALA A 58 -23.86 10.02 -0.95
N ILE A 59 -23.99 10.57 -2.16
CA ILE A 59 -23.21 11.73 -2.61
C ILE A 59 -24.16 12.93 -2.58
N SER A 60 -23.69 14.07 -2.05
CA SER A 60 -24.50 15.27 -1.97
C SER A 60 -24.81 15.81 -3.37
N GLN A 61 -25.98 16.45 -3.54
CA GLN A 61 -26.36 17.03 -4.82
C GLN A 61 -25.33 18.04 -5.33
N GLN A 62 -24.75 18.84 -4.42
CA GLN A 62 -23.70 19.80 -4.75
C GLN A 62 -22.49 19.13 -5.42
N VAL A 63 -22.06 17.97 -4.92
CA VAL A 63 -20.93 17.22 -5.50
C VAL A 63 -21.33 16.64 -6.85
N LEU A 64 -22.54 16.09 -6.98
CA LEU A 64 -23.05 15.60 -8.26
C LEU A 64 -23.10 16.71 -9.32
N ASP A 65 -23.56 17.90 -8.94
CA ASP A 65 -23.62 19.06 -9.83
C ASP A 65 -22.20 19.48 -10.28
N LYS A 66 -21.22 19.46 -9.37
CA LYS A 66 -19.82 19.76 -9.69
C LYS A 66 -19.21 18.73 -10.65
N ILE A 67 -19.45 17.43 -10.42
CA ILE A 67 -18.98 16.37 -11.32
C ILE A 67 -19.59 16.58 -12.72
N LYS A 68 -20.91 16.83 -12.80
CA LYS A 68 -21.61 17.05 -14.06
C LYS A 68 -21.15 18.31 -14.79
N GLN A 69 -20.87 19.38 -14.04
CA GLN A 69 -20.37 20.64 -14.59
C GLN A 69 -18.96 20.48 -15.16
N SER A 70 -18.09 19.73 -14.47
CA SER A 70 -16.70 19.54 -14.89
C SER A 70 -16.57 18.63 -16.11
N ASP A 71 -17.38 17.57 -16.20
CA ASP A 71 -17.32 16.58 -17.28
C ASP A 71 -18.71 15.96 -17.54
N PRO A 72 -19.57 16.63 -18.33
CA PRO A 72 -20.92 16.19 -18.55
C PRO A 72 -21.00 14.88 -19.35
N ASP A 73 -20.03 14.63 -20.23
CA ASP A 73 -20.01 13.46 -21.12
C ASP A 73 -19.66 12.18 -20.35
N ASN A 74 -18.83 12.27 -19.30
CA ASN A 74 -18.45 11.14 -18.45
C ASN A 74 -19.12 11.16 -17.07
N TYR A 75 -20.16 11.96 -16.85
CA TYR A 75 -20.80 12.14 -15.54
C TYR A 75 -21.11 10.82 -14.82
N GLU A 76 -21.81 9.87 -15.48
CA GLU A 76 -22.21 8.59 -14.86
C GLU A 76 -21.00 7.68 -14.56
N LYS A 77 -19.99 7.66 -15.45
CA LYS A 77 -18.72 6.96 -15.22
C LYS A 77 -18.03 7.53 -13.98
N ASN A 78 -17.94 8.85 -13.88
CA ASN A 78 -17.28 9.54 -12.78
C ASN A 78 -17.99 9.34 -11.43
N VAL A 79 -19.33 9.43 -11.40
CA VAL A 79 -20.11 9.11 -10.20
C VAL A 79 -19.91 7.66 -9.75
N THR A 80 -19.91 6.72 -10.71
CA THR A 80 -19.66 5.31 -10.42
C THR A 80 -18.25 5.09 -9.87
N ASN A 81 -17.24 5.66 -10.52
CA ASN A 81 -15.85 5.57 -10.09
C ASN A 81 -15.65 6.13 -8.68
N TYR A 82 -16.29 7.25 -8.34
CA TYR A 82 -16.19 7.82 -7.01
C TYR A 82 -16.81 6.90 -5.95
N LYS A 83 -18.03 6.39 -6.19
CA LYS A 83 -18.68 5.43 -5.28
C LYS A 83 -17.87 4.15 -5.10
N ASN A 84 -17.31 3.64 -6.19
CA ASN A 84 -16.46 2.45 -6.16
C ASN A 84 -15.20 2.70 -5.35
N LEU A 85 -14.50 3.82 -5.54
CA LEU A 85 -13.32 4.14 -4.73
C LEU A 85 -13.66 4.24 -3.24
N LEU A 86 -14.74 4.95 -2.89
CA LEU A 86 -15.17 5.10 -1.50
C LEU A 86 -15.48 3.76 -0.83
N THR A 87 -16.07 2.85 -1.60
CA THR A 87 -16.45 1.51 -1.15
C THR A 87 -15.27 0.55 -1.08
N GLU A 88 -14.53 0.40 -2.19
CA GLU A 88 -13.40 -0.53 -2.33
C GLU A 88 -12.31 -0.25 -1.30
N LEU A 89 -12.03 1.02 -1.04
CA LEU A 89 -11.02 1.43 -0.07
C LEU A 89 -11.59 1.62 1.34
N ASN A 90 -12.91 1.47 1.53
CA ASN A 90 -13.60 1.74 2.79
C ASN A 90 -13.20 3.12 3.36
N VAL A 91 -13.34 4.16 2.54
CA VAL A 91 -12.85 5.51 2.84
C VAL A 91 -13.57 6.08 4.06
N HIS A 92 -12.81 6.69 4.98
CA HIS A 92 -13.38 7.36 6.15
C HIS A 92 -14.10 8.66 5.75
N ASP A 93 -15.20 9.01 6.44
CA ASP A 93 -16.02 10.19 6.12
C ASP A 93 -15.22 11.50 6.10
N LYS A 94 -14.26 11.67 7.03
CA LYS A 94 -13.32 12.80 7.05
C LYS A 94 -12.59 12.98 5.71
N PHE A 95 -12.14 11.87 5.10
CA PHE A 95 -11.41 11.91 3.84
C PHE A 95 -12.36 12.11 2.66
N LYS A 96 -13.55 11.50 2.70
CA LYS A 96 -14.62 11.79 1.72
C LYS A 96 -14.98 13.28 1.72
N GLN A 97 -15.15 13.89 2.88
CA GLN A 97 -15.44 15.32 3.01
C GLN A 97 -14.35 16.19 2.40
N GLU A 98 -13.09 15.79 2.52
CA GLU A 98 -11.98 16.52 1.90
C GLU A 98 -11.98 16.39 0.37
N ILE A 99 -12.28 15.20 -0.17
CA ILE A 99 -12.50 15.03 -1.62
C ILE A 99 -13.67 15.91 -2.08
N ASP A 100 -14.79 15.91 -1.36
CA ASP A 100 -15.96 16.73 -1.67
C ASP A 100 -15.63 18.24 -1.61
N ARG A 101 -14.79 18.68 -0.66
CA ARG A 101 -14.29 20.06 -0.57
C ARG A 101 -13.43 20.41 -1.79
N LEU A 102 -12.52 19.53 -2.21
CA LEU A 102 -11.66 19.75 -3.37
C LEU A 102 -12.48 19.82 -4.67
N LEU A 103 -13.51 18.98 -4.82
CA LEU A 103 -14.46 19.08 -5.93
C LEU A 103 -15.22 20.40 -5.94
N ALA A 104 -15.60 20.90 -4.76
CA ALA A 104 -16.24 22.21 -4.64
C ALA A 104 -15.29 23.36 -5.02
N ALA A 105 -13.98 23.16 -4.88
CA ALA A 105 -12.91 24.06 -5.32
C ALA A 105 -12.49 23.85 -6.78
N ASP A 106 -13.32 23.17 -7.58
CA ASP A 106 -13.16 22.96 -9.02
C ASP A 106 -11.98 22.05 -9.43
N HIS A 107 -11.46 21.25 -8.50
CA HIS A 107 -10.52 20.18 -8.86
C HIS A 107 -11.22 19.05 -9.63
N LYS A 108 -10.50 18.44 -10.58
CA LYS A 108 -11.05 17.36 -11.41
C LYS A 108 -11.19 16.06 -10.62
N LEU A 109 -12.37 15.46 -10.66
CA LEU A 109 -12.62 14.18 -9.98
C LEU A 109 -11.66 13.06 -10.43
N PRO A 110 -11.42 12.80 -11.72
CA PRO A 110 -10.45 11.77 -12.12
C PRO A 110 -9.08 11.96 -11.49
N ASP A 111 -8.60 13.22 -11.44
CA ASP A 111 -7.28 13.52 -10.89
C ASP A 111 -7.24 13.27 -9.35
N LEU A 112 -8.32 13.62 -8.64
CA LEU A 112 -8.48 13.31 -7.21
C LEU A 112 -8.47 11.81 -6.94
N LEU A 113 -9.18 11.01 -7.75
CA LEU A 113 -9.24 9.55 -7.56
C LEU A 113 -7.89 8.87 -7.82
N VAL A 114 -7.14 9.33 -8.84
CA VAL A 114 -5.78 8.84 -9.13
C VAL A 114 -4.83 9.16 -7.95
N ALA A 115 -4.81 10.41 -7.50
CA ALA A 115 -3.96 10.82 -6.39
C ALA A 115 -4.32 10.09 -5.09
N TYR A 116 -5.61 9.98 -4.76
CA TYR A 116 -6.07 9.27 -3.57
C TYR A 116 -5.66 7.81 -3.59
N LEU A 117 -5.85 7.10 -4.71
CA LEU A 117 -5.50 5.69 -4.81
C LEU A 117 -3.99 5.48 -4.65
N PHE A 118 -3.16 6.32 -5.27
CA PHE A 118 -1.71 6.24 -5.12
C PHE A 118 -1.26 6.49 -3.69
N LEU A 119 -1.77 7.54 -3.04
CA LEU A 119 -1.47 7.86 -1.64
C LEU A 119 -1.95 6.75 -0.70
N TYR A 120 -3.15 6.20 -0.91
CA TYR A 120 -3.67 5.06 -0.16
C TYR A 120 -2.70 3.86 -0.19
N GLN A 121 -2.23 3.47 -1.38
CA GLN A 121 -1.30 2.35 -1.53
C GLN A 121 0.09 2.64 -0.94
N SER A 122 0.44 3.92 -0.81
CA SER A 122 1.74 4.38 -0.32
C SER A 122 1.77 4.67 1.18
N TYR A 123 0.63 4.54 1.89
CA TYR A 123 0.46 5.06 3.25
C TYR A 123 0.71 6.58 3.34
N GLY A 124 0.30 7.30 2.30
CA GLY A 124 0.41 8.75 2.23
C GLY A 124 -0.59 9.49 3.11
N GLN A 125 -0.31 10.77 3.36
CA GLN A 125 -1.13 11.61 4.21
C GLN A 125 -2.21 12.35 3.41
N LEU A 126 -3.31 12.68 4.07
CA LEU A 126 -4.38 13.50 3.48
C LEU A 126 -3.85 14.86 3.01
N SER A 127 -2.89 15.43 3.72
CA SER A 127 -2.25 16.71 3.37
C SER A 127 -1.52 16.69 2.02
N ASP A 128 -1.18 15.50 1.51
CA ASP A 128 -0.47 15.35 0.24
C ASP A 128 -1.42 15.32 -0.97
N LEU A 129 -2.73 15.14 -0.74
CA LEU A 129 -3.72 14.98 -1.80
C LEU A 129 -3.86 16.23 -2.68
N GLU A 130 -4.13 17.39 -2.06
CA GLU A 130 -4.32 18.65 -2.80
C GLU A 130 -3.04 19.11 -3.54
N PRO A 131 -1.83 19.09 -2.93
CA PRO A 131 -0.60 19.38 -3.68
C PRO A 131 -0.35 18.43 -4.86
N MET A 132 -0.69 17.14 -4.70
CA MET A 132 -0.51 16.15 -5.75
C MET A 132 -1.43 16.42 -6.96
N VAL A 133 -2.69 16.79 -6.70
CA VAL A 133 -3.65 17.18 -7.73
C VAL A 133 -3.27 18.51 -8.38
N ALA A 134 -2.87 19.52 -7.59
CA ALA A 134 -2.45 20.81 -8.12
C ALA A 134 -1.26 20.69 -9.10
N ASN A 135 -0.30 19.80 -8.82
CA ASN A 135 0.80 19.51 -9.75
C ASN A 135 0.30 18.88 -11.06
N LYS A 136 -0.70 18.00 -11.00
CA LYS A 136 -1.31 17.42 -12.20
C LYS A 136 -2.02 18.49 -13.02
N GLU A 137 -2.79 19.35 -12.38
CA GLU A 137 -3.53 20.44 -13.03
C GLU A 137 -2.62 21.53 -13.60
N SER A 138 -1.40 21.69 -13.06
CA SER A 138 -0.35 22.53 -13.67
C SER A 138 0.31 21.90 -14.91
N GLY A 139 -0.17 20.74 -15.37
CA GLY A 139 0.27 20.07 -16.60
C GLY A 139 1.33 18.98 -16.40
N LYS A 140 1.68 18.63 -15.16
CA LYS A 140 2.65 17.58 -14.89
C LYS A 140 2.04 16.19 -15.09
N LYS A 141 2.85 15.24 -15.55
CA LYS A 141 2.41 13.84 -15.73
C LYS A 141 2.39 13.11 -14.39
N TRP A 142 1.42 12.20 -14.22
CA TRP A 142 1.31 11.36 -13.02
C TRP A 142 2.57 10.58 -12.70
N SER A 143 3.25 10.01 -13.70
CA SER A 143 4.51 9.28 -13.47
C SER A 143 5.58 10.17 -12.82
N ALA A 144 5.72 11.42 -13.26
CA ALA A 144 6.67 12.36 -12.67
C ALA A 144 6.27 12.78 -11.25
N ILE A 145 4.96 13.00 -11.01
CA ILE A 145 4.43 13.33 -9.68
C ILE A 145 4.69 12.19 -8.69
N PHE A 146 4.38 10.95 -9.10
CA PHE A 146 4.58 9.75 -8.28
C PHE A 146 6.06 9.50 -8.00
N SER A 147 6.94 9.67 -9.00
CA SER A 147 8.39 9.53 -8.79
C SER A 147 8.94 10.59 -7.83
N GLU A 148 8.47 11.83 -7.89
CA GLU A 148 8.88 12.84 -6.92
C GLU A 148 8.40 12.54 -5.51
N TYR A 149 7.15 12.08 -5.39
CA TYR A 149 6.62 11.62 -4.11
C TYR A 149 7.48 10.47 -3.55
N ALA A 150 7.77 9.45 -4.36
CA ALA A 150 8.60 8.33 -3.95
C ALA A 150 10.05 8.73 -3.60
N ASN A 151 10.63 9.72 -4.30
CA ASN A 151 11.98 10.21 -3.99
C ASN A 151 12.02 11.06 -2.70
N ALA A 152 10.93 11.76 -2.38
CA ALA A 152 10.81 12.55 -1.15
C ALA A 152 10.52 11.70 0.09
N HIS A 153 10.04 10.47 -0.10
CA HIS A 153 9.65 9.57 0.99
C HIS A 153 10.56 8.33 1.03
N PRO A 154 11.26 8.07 2.15
CA PRO A 154 12.14 6.91 2.25
C PRO A 154 11.41 5.59 2.02
N VAL A 155 12.10 4.60 1.44
CA VAL A 155 11.57 3.25 1.30
C VAL A 155 11.43 2.64 2.69
N PHE A 156 10.22 2.17 3.01
CA PHE A 156 9.96 1.47 4.26
C PHE A 156 10.78 0.18 4.37
N ALA A 157 11.49 0.07 5.48
CA ALA A 157 12.08 -1.18 5.93
C ALA A 157 11.37 -1.57 7.24
N PRO A 158 10.78 -2.77 7.33
CA PRO A 158 10.21 -3.27 8.56
C PRO A 158 11.21 -3.22 9.71
N ARG A 159 10.73 -2.83 10.90
CA ARG A 159 11.54 -2.82 12.11
C ARG A 159 11.95 -4.23 12.50
N ALA A 160 13.20 -4.39 12.91
CA ALA A 160 13.67 -5.58 13.58
C ALA A 160 13.22 -5.53 15.06
N PHE A 161 12.07 -6.14 15.36
CA PHE A 161 11.58 -6.25 16.73
C PHE A 161 12.43 -7.22 17.55
N ASP A 162 12.63 -6.90 18.84
CA ASP A 162 13.14 -7.89 19.80
C ASP A 162 12.13 -9.04 19.91
N SER A 163 12.62 -10.29 19.91
CA SER A 163 11.75 -11.48 19.92
C SER A 163 10.83 -11.53 21.13
N SER A 164 11.30 -11.11 22.32
CA SER A 164 10.50 -11.12 23.54
C SER A 164 9.42 -10.05 23.51
N TYR A 165 9.74 -8.87 22.97
CA TYR A 165 8.77 -7.80 22.77
C TYR A 165 7.71 -8.16 21.72
N LEU A 166 8.11 -8.82 20.63
CA LEU A 166 7.17 -9.29 19.62
C LEU A 166 6.21 -10.35 20.20
N GLU A 167 6.71 -11.25 21.05
CA GLU A 167 5.86 -12.22 21.75
C GLU A 167 4.85 -11.54 22.68
N GLU A 168 5.27 -10.50 23.43
CA GLU A 168 4.37 -9.70 24.26
C GLU A 168 3.27 -9.01 23.43
N LEU A 169 3.63 -8.40 22.29
CA LEU A 169 2.66 -7.80 21.38
C LEU A 169 1.64 -8.82 20.86
N MET A 170 2.10 -10.03 20.51
CA MET A 170 1.24 -11.11 20.01
C MET A 170 0.33 -11.70 21.08
N GLN A 171 0.66 -11.55 22.36
CA GLN A 171 -0.19 -11.97 23.49
C GLN A 171 -1.18 -10.88 23.91
N THR A 172 -1.02 -9.65 23.42
CA THR A 172 -1.92 -8.54 23.75
C THR A 172 -3.29 -8.75 23.11
N PRO A 173 -4.40 -8.75 23.89
CA PRO A 173 -5.73 -8.93 23.34
C PRO A 173 -6.05 -7.89 22.25
N ASN A 174 -6.71 -8.35 21.18
CA ASN A 174 -7.12 -7.54 20.02
C ASN A 174 -5.96 -6.99 19.16
N LEU A 175 -4.73 -7.48 19.33
CA LEU A 175 -3.65 -7.31 18.36
C LEU A 175 -3.40 -8.61 17.60
N ASN A 176 -3.08 -8.47 16.32
CA ASN A 176 -2.57 -9.53 15.48
C ASN A 176 -1.35 -9.04 14.67
N SER A 177 -0.79 -9.93 13.85
CA SER A 177 0.38 -9.61 13.02
C SER A 177 0.15 -8.48 12.01
N ASP A 178 -1.07 -8.37 11.43
CA ASP A 178 -1.39 -7.28 10.53
C ASP A 178 -1.45 -5.95 11.30
N ASP A 179 -2.01 -5.93 12.52
CA ASP A 179 -2.00 -4.73 13.37
C ASP A 179 -0.57 -4.26 13.67
N ILE A 180 0.33 -5.17 14.03
CA ILE A 180 1.74 -4.83 14.32
C ILE A 180 2.41 -4.24 13.07
N MET A 181 2.22 -4.84 11.90
CA MET A 181 2.88 -4.36 10.68
C MET A 181 2.25 -3.08 10.12
N ILE A 182 0.92 -2.92 10.21
CA ILE A 182 0.27 -1.64 9.88
C ILE A 182 0.77 -0.55 10.83
N ALA A 183 0.90 -0.83 12.13
CA ALA A 183 1.42 0.14 13.10
C ALA A 183 2.87 0.55 12.79
N ASP A 184 3.74 -0.39 12.43
CA ASP A 184 5.12 -0.10 12.04
C ASP A 184 5.18 0.73 10.75
N ARG A 185 4.34 0.39 9.76
CA ARG A 185 4.25 1.14 8.51
C ARG A 185 3.74 2.57 8.71
N VAL A 186 2.71 2.74 9.55
CA VAL A 186 2.16 4.06 9.90
C VAL A 186 3.17 4.86 10.71
N SER A 187 3.80 4.25 11.71
CA SER A 187 4.89 4.85 12.52
C SER A 187 6.00 5.39 11.62
N PHE A 188 6.43 4.61 10.64
CA PHE A 188 7.42 5.02 9.67
C PHE A 188 6.94 6.18 8.79
N ALA A 189 5.70 6.11 8.28
CA ALA A 189 5.15 7.11 7.36
C ALA A 189 5.03 8.51 7.99
N ILE A 190 4.68 8.59 9.28
CA ILE A 190 4.46 9.87 9.98
C ILE A 190 5.53 10.22 11.02
N GLY A 191 6.56 9.37 11.17
CA GLY A 191 7.67 9.57 12.11
C GLY A 191 7.28 9.54 13.59
N LYS A 192 6.12 8.97 13.94
CA LYS A 192 5.67 8.82 15.34
C LYS A 192 6.21 7.51 15.95
N PRO A 193 6.45 7.45 17.28
CA PRO A 193 6.84 6.22 17.96
C PRO A 193 5.84 5.07 17.73
N PHE A 194 6.35 3.85 17.55
CA PHE A 194 5.54 2.67 17.27
C PHE A 194 4.53 2.39 18.40
N GLU A 195 4.96 2.56 19.64
CA GLU A 195 4.17 2.36 20.86
C GLU A 195 2.98 3.32 20.92
N GLU A 196 3.16 4.55 20.42
CA GLU A 196 2.07 5.53 20.29
C GLU A 196 1.01 5.02 19.30
N ILE A 197 1.46 4.48 18.16
CA ILE A 197 0.55 3.95 17.12
C ILE A 197 -0.21 2.72 17.63
N ILE A 198 0.45 1.80 18.32
CA ILE A 198 -0.22 0.65 18.96
C ILE A 198 -1.25 1.10 19.99
N SER A 199 -0.92 2.08 20.84
CA SER A 199 -1.87 2.65 21.81
C SER A 199 -3.09 3.26 21.12
N ILE A 200 -2.91 3.97 20.00
CA ILE A 200 -4.01 4.52 19.20
C ILE A 200 -4.86 3.37 18.65
N ARG A 201 -4.23 2.36 18.03
CA ARG A 201 -4.95 1.21 17.48
C ARG A 201 -5.78 0.46 18.52
N LEU A 202 -5.26 0.27 19.73
CA LEU A 202 -5.97 -0.40 20.84
C LEU A 202 -7.17 0.39 21.37
N LYS A 203 -7.15 1.72 21.24
CA LYS A 203 -8.26 2.61 21.63
C LYS A 203 -9.29 2.79 20.52
N SER A 204 -8.89 2.53 19.28
CA SER A 204 -9.73 2.66 18.10
C SER A 204 -10.47 1.37 17.76
N ILE A 205 -11.67 1.51 17.22
CA ILE A 205 -12.49 0.38 16.77
C ILE A 205 -11.93 -0.31 15.51
N SER A 206 -11.12 0.39 14.72
CA SER A 206 -10.53 -0.10 13.46
C SER A 206 -9.32 0.74 13.03
N TRP A 207 -8.55 0.23 12.07
CA TRP A 207 -7.49 1.01 11.42
C TRP A 207 -8.03 2.21 10.65
N LYS A 208 -9.22 2.08 10.04
CA LYS A 208 -9.91 3.20 9.39
C LYS A 208 -10.08 4.41 10.32
N ALA A 209 -10.53 4.18 11.56
CA ALA A 209 -10.70 5.26 12.53
C ALA A 209 -9.35 5.80 13.03
N ALA A 210 -8.42 4.91 13.41
CA ALA A 210 -7.08 5.29 13.87
C ALA A 210 -6.33 6.15 12.85
N ASN A 211 -6.32 5.73 11.58
CA ASN A 211 -5.60 6.42 10.52
C ASN A 211 -6.29 7.73 10.11
N ALA A 212 -7.61 7.84 10.26
CA ALA A 212 -8.31 9.12 10.06
C ALA A 212 -7.84 10.21 11.03
N ASP A 213 -7.58 9.86 12.29
CA ASP A 213 -7.04 10.78 13.30
C ASP A 213 -5.58 11.13 13.02
N LEU A 214 -4.80 10.17 12.53
CA LEU A 214 -3.40 10.34 12.14
C LEU A 214 -3.21 11.02 10.78
N GLY A 215 -4.29 11.20 10.01
CA GLY A 215 -4.25 11.77 8.66
C GLY A 215 -3.69 10.83 7.58
N ILE A 216 -3.65 9.52 7.82
CA ILE A 216 -3.17 8.51 6.85
C ILE A 216 -4.35 7.92 6.07
N LEU A 217 -4.24 7.87 4.75
CA LEU A 217 -5.35 7.47 3.89
C LEU A 217 -5.70 5.97 3.93
N TYR A 218 -4.74 5.13 4.30
CA TYR A 218 -4.95 3.68 4.36
C TYR A 218 -5.96 3.30 5.44
N SER A 219 -7.02 2.58 5.07
CA SER A 219 -8.18 2.29 5.95
C SER A 219 -8.52 0.81 6.07
N ALA A 220 -7.80 -0.09 5.39
CA ALA A 220 -8.02 -1.51 5.53
C ALA A 220 -7.44 -2.05 6.84
N ASP A 221 -8.14 -3.02 7.45
CA ASP A 221 -7.67 -3.69 8.67
C ASP A 221 -6.69 -4.84 8.39
N LYS A 222 -6.40 -5.13 7.12
CA LYS A 222 -5.52 -6.22 6.69
C LYS A 222 -4.63 -5.78 5.56
N LEU A 223 -3.36 -6.17 5.65
CA LEU A 223 -2.39 -5.93 4.60
C LEU A 223 -2.73 -6.73 3.33
N PRO A 224 -2.58 -6.13 2.14
CA PRO A 224 -2.70 -6.87 0.90
C PRO A 224 -1.62 -7.96 0.84
N ARG A 225 -2.02 -9.20 0.61
CA ARG A 225 -1.12 -10.35 0.48
C ARG A 225 -1.07 -10.78 -0.97
N VAL A 226 0.13 -10.91 -1.50
CA VAL A 226 0.38 -11.37 -2.86
C VAL A 226 0.98 -12.75 -2.78
N GLN A 227 0.27 -13.74 -3.34
CA GLN A 227 0.75 -15.11 -3.38
C GLN A 227 1.47 -15.35 -4.70
N ILE A 228 2.67 -15.92 -4.61
CA ILE A 228 3.50 -16.28 -5.77
C ILE A 228 3.87 -17.75 -5.60
N THR A 229 3.43 -18.59 -6.53
CA THR A 229 3.79 -20.00 -6.51
C THR A 229 5.21 -20.22 -6.99
N ALA A 230 5.83 -21.35 -6.64
CA ALA A 230 7.15 -21.71 -7.15
C ALA A 230 7.19 -21.78 -8.68
N GLU A 231 6.11 -22.26 -9.31
CA GLU A 231 5.97 -22.29 -10.77
C GLU A 231 5.96 -20.89 -11.39
N GLN A 232 5.22 -19.95 -10.79
CA GLN A 232 5.19 -18.55 -11.21
C GLN A 232 6.54 -17.88 -11.02
N MET A 233 7.22 -18.12 -9.90
CA MET A 233 8.56 -17.60 -9.65
C MET A 233 9.54 -18.12 -10.71
N ASN A 234 9.60 -19.45 -10.89
CA ASN A 234 10.51 -20.12 -11.81
C ASN A 234 10.28 -19.74 -13.29
N LYS A 235 9.04 -19.39 -13.68
CA LYS A 235 8.72 -18.90 -15.03
C LYS A 235 9.54 -17.66 -15.40
N TYR A 236 9.84 -16.81 -14.42
CA TYR A 236 10.41 -15.48 -14.64
C TYR A 236 11.86 -15.29 -14.18
N THR A 237 12.43 -16.22 -13.39
CA THR A 237 13.77 -16.10 -12.80
C THR A 237 14.92 -16.81 -13.56
N ALA A 238 14.70 -17.21 -14.82
CA ALA A 238 15.74 -17.89 -15.61
C ALA A 238 16.98 -17.00 -15.90
N PRO A 239 18.16 -17.58 -16.20
CA PRO A 239 19.37 -16.82 -16.50
C PRO A 239 19.16 -15.79 -17.62
N GLY A 240 19.55 -14.52 -17.36
CA GLY A 240 19.32 -13.39 -18.27
C GLY A 240 17.92 -12.76 -18.17
N LYS A 241 17.10 -13.17 -17.20
CA LYS A 241 15.81 -12.55 -16.85
C LYS A 241 15.90 -11.74 -15.54
N LEU A 242 14.77 -11.58 -14.87
CA LEU A 242 14.59 -10.84 -13.62
C LEU A 242 15.07 -11.64 -12.41
N THR A 243 15.48 -10.95 -11.35
CA THR A 243 15.76 -11.56 -10.03
C THR A 243 14.46 -11.96 -9.32
N GLU A 244 14.55 -12.82 -8.29
CA GLU A 244 13.38 -13.17 -7.44
C GLU A 244 12.70 -11.93 -6.87
N ASP A 245 13.49 -10.96 -6.37
CA ASP A 245 12.97 -9.69 -5.84
C ASP A 245 12.22 -8.88 -6.89
N GLN A 246 12.75 -8.80 -8.11
CA GLN A 246 12.10 -8.10 -9.22
C GLN A 246 10.80 -8.79 -9.63
N VAL A 247 10.75 -10.12 -9.61
CA VAL A 247 9.52 -10.88 -9.88
C VAL A 247 8.51 -10.65 -8.75
N ALA A 248 8.93 -10.71 -7.49
CA ALA A 248 8.07 -10.43 -6.35
C ALA A 248 7.49 -9.00 -6.42
N GLN A 249 8.33 -8.01 -6.71
CA GLN A 249 7.89 -6.63 -6.91
C GLN A 249 6.90 -6.50 -8.07
N ALA A 250 7.13 -7.18 -9.21
CA ALA A 250 6.21 -7.15 -10.33
C ALA A 250 4.80 -7.67 -9.96
N PHE A 251 4.72 -8.72 -9.15
CA PHE A 251 3.45 -9.24 -8.65
C PHE A 251 2.77 -8.26 -7.68
N VAL A 252 3.54 -7.55 -6.85
CA VAL A 252 3.01 -6.48 -5.98
C VAL A 252 2.47 -5.32 -6.81
N ILE A 253 3.21 -4.84 -7.81
CA ILE A 253 2.78 -3.78 -8.72
C ILE A 253 1.53 -4.21 -9.49
N ALA A 254 1.48 -5.45 -9.98
CA ALA A 254 0.32 -6.00 -10.66
C ALA A 254 -0.93 -5.99 -9.77
N ASN A 255 -0.80 -6.40 -8.51
CA ASN A 255 -1.89 -6.34 -7.54
C ASN A 255 -2.35 -4.88 -7.30
N LYS A 256 -1.43 -3.95 -7.06
CA LYS A 256 -1.74 -2.51 -6.88
C LYS A 256 -2.41 -1.89 -8.12
N ALA A 257 -1.98 -2.28 -9.31
CA ALA A 257 -2.46 -1.76 -10.59
C ALA A 257 -3.76 -2.43 -11.07
N GLY A 258 -4.20 -3.51 -10.44
CA GLY A 258 -5.31 -4.33 -10.94
C GLY A 258 -5.00 -4.99 -12.30
N LYS A 259 -3.72 -5.28 -12.58
CA LYS A 259 -3.24 -5.88 -13.84
C LYS A 259 -2.72 -7.30 -13.60
N SER A 260 -2.50 -8.05 -14.68
CA SER A 260 -1.83 -9.35 -14.59
C SER A 260 -0.33 -9.19 -14.37
N ALA A 261 0.29 -10.13 -13.64
CA ALA A 261 1.74 -10.14 -13.44
C ALA A 261 2.51 -10.20 -14.77
N ASP A 262 2.04 -11.00 -15.73
CA ASP A 262 2.63 -11.11 -17.07
C ASP A 262 2.72 -9.74 -17.77
N SER A 263 1.66 -8.93 -17.73
CA SER A 263 1.65 -7.60 -18.33
C SER A 263 2.61 -6.62 -17.65
N VAL A 264 2.72 -6.68 -16.33
CA VAL A 264 3.64 -5.82 -15.56
C VAL A 264 5.10 -6.24 -15.78
N ILE A 265 5.38 -7.54 -15.85
CA ILE A 265 6.72 -8.06 -16.12
C ILE A 265 7.24 -7.60 -17.48
N GLU A 266 6.40 -7.59 -18.52
CA GLU A 266 6.82 -7.06 -19.83
C GLU A 266 7.11 -5.56 -19.79
N GLN A 267 6.36 -4.78 -19.01
CA GLN A 267 6.65 -3.35 -18.81
C GLN A 267 7.98 -3.14 -18.06
N ILE A 268 8.25 -3.92 -17.02
CA ILE A 268 9.53 -3.85 -16.28
C ILE A 268 10.71 -4.21 -17.21
N LYS A 269 10.58 -5.26 -18.04
CA LYS A 269 11.61 -5.61 -19.04
C LYS A 269 11.82 -4.49 -20.08
N ALA A 270 10.77 -3.75 -20.41
CA ALA A 270 10.84 -2.58 -21.27
C ALA A 270 11.39 -1.32 -20.58
N GLY A 271 11.76 -1.40 -19.30
CA GLY A 271 12.40 -0.32 -18.55
C GLY A 271 11.43 0.67 -17.89
N TYR A 272 10.14 0.32 -17.76
CA TYR A 272 9.18 1.17 -17.03
C TYR A 272 9.42 1.07 -15.52
N SER A 273 9.35 2.20 -14.83
CA SER A 273 9.39 2.24 -13.35
C SER A 273 8.04 1.84 -12.76
N GLU A 274 8.02 1.49 -11.46
CA GLU A 274 6.78 1.25 -10.71
C GLU A 274 5.80 2.42 -10.86
N GLU A 275 6.29 3.64 -10.71
CA GLU A 275 5.47 4.85 -10.78
C GLU A 275 4.88 5.07 -12.17
N ALA A 276 5.62 4.74 -13.24
CA ALA A 276 5.10 4.82 -14.60
C ALA A 276 3.98 3.81 -14.84
N ILE A 277 4.14 2.58 -14.34
CA ILE A 277 3.14 1.51 -14.48
C ILE A 277 1.87 1.86 -13.69
N LEU A 278 2.02 2.33 -12.45
CA LEU A 278 0.90 2.74 -11.60
C LEU A 278 0.18 3.97 -12.19
N ALA A 279 0.93 4.99 -12.62
CA ALA A 279 0.37 6.17 -13.27
C ALA A 279 -0.50 5.81 -14.48
N GLN A 280 0.02 4.95 -15.37
CA GLN A 280 -0.74 4.48 -16.52
C GLN A 280 -2.00 3.72 -16.08
N ALA A 281 -1.88 2.77 -15.17
CA ALA A 281 -3.03 1.95 -14.73
C ALA A 281 -4.12 2.79 -14.06
N TYR A 282 -3.74 3.79 -13.25
CA TYR A 282 -4.70 4.63 -12.54
C TYR A 282 -5.37 5.64 -13.46
N SER A 283 -4.64 6.24 -14.40
CA SER A 283 -5.25 7.07 -15.45
C SER A 283 -6.21 6.23 -16.31
N GLU A 284 -5.84 5.03 -16.75
CA GLU A 284 -6.75 4.14 -17.50
C GLU A 284 -8.03 3.79 -16.71
N LYS A 285 -7.96 3.73 -15.38
CA LYS A 285 -9.12 3.45 -14.52
C LYS A 285 -10.07 4.65 -14.40
N TYR A 286 -9.53 5.88 -14.32
CA TYR A 286 -10.32 7.05 -13.90
C TYR A 286 -10.48 8.15 -14.94
N GLU A 287 -9.51 8.34 -15.83
CA GLU A 287 -9.59 9.29 -16.96
C GLU A 287 -10.33 8.62 -18.13
#